data_AF-A0A2S9B8J9-F1
#
_entry.id   AF-A0A2S9B8J9-F1
#
_cell.length_a   1.000
_cell.length_b   1.000
_cell.length_c   1.000
_cell.angle_alpha   90.00
_cell.angle_beta   90.00
_cell.angle_gamma   90.00
#
_symmetry.space_group_name_H-M   'P 1'
#
loop_
_entity.id
_entity.type
_entity.pdbx_description
1 polymer ?
#
loop_
_entity_poly.entity_id
_entity_poly.type
_entity_poly.pdbx_seq_one_letter_code
_entity_poly.pdbx_strand_id
1 'polypeptide(L)'
;MIKLYMFIYNDEVGTASQITKILDNMPSVITWRYDMPHIIYVTSYYDAHVLSSQFESKFKANGRFMFIEVTANAQGRMLNDTWFLINNKYNCEPTGK
;
A
#
# COMPACT_ATOMS: atom_id res chain seq x y z
N MET A 1 -14.29 -8.05 3.97
CA MET A 1 -13.81 -8.30 2.59
C MET A 1 -12.45 -7.62 2.45
N ILE A 2 -11.49 -8.22 1.74
CA ILE A 2 -10.20 -7.56 1.50
C ILE A 2 -10.39 -6.41 0.52
N LYS A 3 -9.76 -5.28 0.82
CA LYS A 3 -9.71 -4.08 0.00
C LYS A 3 -8.26 -3.80 -0.41
N LEU A 4 -8.10 -3.16 -1.55
CA LEU A 4 -6.81 -2.67 -2.02
C LEU A 4 -6.77 -1.15 -1.88
N TYR A 5 -5.64 -0.63 -1.44
CA TYR A 5 -5.36 0.79 -1.34
C TYR A 5 -4.11 1.14 -2.14
N MET A 6 -4.11 2.32 -2.75
CA MET A 6 -2.87 3.00 -3.12
C MET A 6 -2.43 3.85 -1.93
N PHE A 7 -1.26 3.52 -1.41
CA PHE A 7 -0.53 4.37 -0.49
C PHE A 7 0.40 5.28 -1.29
N ILE A 8 0.09 6.58 -1.33
CA ILE A 8 0.84 7.59 -2.08
C ILE A 8 1.59 8.45 -1.07
N TYR A 9 2.86 8.78 -1.33
CA TYR A 9 3.69 9.53 -0.40
C TYR A 9 4.74 10.40 -1.08
N ASN A 10 5.14 11.53 -0.48
CA ASN A 10 6.29 12.31 -0.94
C ASN A 10 7.61 11.86 -0.30
N ASP A 11 8.74 12.33 -0.81
CA ASP A 11 10.09 11.95 -0.33
C ASP A 11 10.32 12.23 1.17
N GLU A 12 9.65 13.24 1.73
CA GLU A 12 9.79 13.60 3.14
C GLU A 12 9.24 12.51 4.07
N VAL A 13 8.30 11.68 3.60
CA VAL A 13 7.78 10.53 4.36
C VAL A 13 8.85 9.44 4.51
N GLY A 14 9.70 9.28 3.50
CA GLY A 14 10.84 8.36 3.51
C GLY A 14 11.06 7.61 2.21
N THR A 15 12.12 6.80 2.19
CA THR A 15 12.43 5.91 1.06
C THR A 15 11.48 4.71 1.01
N ALA A 16 11.28 4.13 -0.18
CA ALA A 16 10.45 2.93 -0.34
C ALA A 16 10.81 1.82 0.67
N SER A 17 12.11 1.57 0.91
CA SER A 17 12.57 0.56 1.88
C SER A 17 12.19 0.87 3.33
N GLN A 18 12.17 2.15 3.72
CA GLN A 18 11.72 2.54 5.06
C GLN A 18 10.21 2.37 5.19
N ILE A 19 9.46 2.76 4.16
CA ILE A 19 8.00 2.66 4.18
C ILE A 19 7.55 1.20 4.22
N THR A 20 8.13 0.33 3.41
CA THR A 20 7.76 -1.09 3.38
C THR A 20 8.01 -1.77 4.73
N LYS A 21 9.11 -1.43 5.42
CA LYS A 21 9.36 -1.89 6.80
C LYS A 21 8.28 -1.42 7.78
N ILE A 22 7.74 -0.22 7.61
CA ILE A 22 6.62 0.25 8.46
C ILE A 22 5.37 -0.57 8.16
N LEU A 23 5.06 -0.78 6.88
CA LEU A 23 3.91 -1.57 6.43
C LEU A 23 4.00 -3.03 6.90
N ASP A 24 5.18 -3.65 6.88
CA ASP A 24 5.42 -5.01 7.43
C ASP A 24 5.08 -5.12 8.93
N ASN A 25 5.15 -4.00 9.66
CA ASN A 25 4.87 -3.92 11.09
C ASN A 25 3.46 -3.39 11.40
N MET A 26 2.60 -3.20 10.38
CA MET A 26 1.21 -2.76 10.56
C MET A 26 0.29 -3.99 10.56
N PRO A 27 -0.37 -4.33 11.67
CA PRO A 27 -1.29 -5.48 11.72
C PRO A 27 -2.53 -5.27 10.83
N SER A 28 -2.80 -4.03 10.42
CA SER A 28 -3.84 -3.70 9.44
C SER A 28 -3.45 -4.04 8.00
N VAL A 29 -2.17 -4.30 7.70
CA VAL A 29 -1.67 -4.63 6.37
C VAL A 29 -1.59 -6.15 6.21
N ILE A 30 -2.23 -6.69 5.17
CA ILE A 30 -2.19 -8.13 4.86
C ILE A 30 -0.97 -8.42 3.99
N THR A 31 -0.80 -7.65 2.92
CA THR A 31 0.37 -7.66 2.04
C THR A 31 0.47 -6.33 1.29
N TRP A 32 1.65 -6.05 0.73
CA TRP A 32 1.90 -4.87 -0.08
C TRP A 32 2.73 -5.20 -1.31
N ARG A 33 2.64 -4.32 -2.31
CA ARG A 33 3.43 -4.41 -3.55
C ARG A 33 3.95 -3.03 -3.94
N TYR A 34 5.24 -2.96 -4.25
CA TYR A 34 5.89 -1.75 -4.74
C TYR A 34 6.30 -1.97 -6.20
N ASP A 35 5.73 -1.18 -7.10
CA ASP A 35 6.05 -1.23 -8.53
C ASP A 35 6.52 0.14 -9.07
N MET A 36 6.26 1.23 -8.35
CA MET A 36 6.48 2.59 -8.82
C MET A 36 6.94 3.50 -7.67
N PRO A 37 7.84 4.48 -7.93
CA PRO A 37 8.19 5.49 -6.94
C PRO A 37 6.95 6.16 -6.37
N HIS A 38 7.01 6.49 -5.07
CA HIS A 38 5.96 7.24 -4.35
C HIS A 38 4.60 6.54 -4.22
N ILE A 39 4.48 5.27 -4.66
CA ILE A 39 3.23 4.53 -4.62
C ILE A 39 3.49 3.09 -4.15
N ILE A 40 2.74 2.64 -3.14
CA ILE A 40 2.71 1.24 -2.71
C ILE A 40 1.25 0.77 -2.72
N TYR A 41 1.01 -0.40 -3.29
CA TYR A 41 -0.28 -1.07 -3.24
C TYR A 41 -0.38 -1.85 -1.93
N VAL A 42 -1.45 -1.66 -1.18
CA VAL A 42 -1.63 -2.23 0.17
C VAL A 42 -2.97 -2.94 0.24
N THR A 43 -2.98 -4.20 0.66
CA THR A 43 -4.23 -4.92 0.94
C THR A 43 -4.56 -4.90 2.43
N SER A 44 -5.84 -4.71 2.77
CA SER A 44 -6.31 -4.62 4.16
C SER A 44 -7.77 -5.04 4.31
N TYR A 45 -8.15 -5.47 5.50
CA TYR A 45 -9.55 -5.59 5.93
C TYR A 45 -10.13 -4.27 6.45
N TYR A 46 -9.26 -3.31 6.78
CA TYR A 46 -9.63 -2.04 7.40
C TYR A 46 -9.83 -0.95 6.34
N ASP A 47 -10.43 0.16 6.77
CA ASP A 47 -10.60 1.36 5.93
C ASP A 47 -9.32 2.22 5.87
N ALA A 48 -9.32 3.20 4.97
CA ALA A 48 -8.21 4.13 4.81
C ALA A 48 -7.91 4.94 6.08
N HIS A 49 -8.92 5.21 6.91
CA HIS A 49 -8.77 5.97 8.16
C HIS A 49 -7.94 5.19 9.19
N VAL A 50 -8.26 3.91 9.40
CA VAL A 50 -7.47 3.04 10.28
C VAL A 50 -6.04 2.89 9.76
N LEU A 51 -5.86 2.70 8.45
CA LEU A 51 -4.53 2.59 7.84
C LEU A 51 -3.70 3.86 8.05
N SER A 52 -4.27 5.05 7.78
CA SER A 52 -3.57 6.31 7.97
C SER A 52 -3.22 6.56 9.43
N SER A 53 -4.14 6.32 10.36
CA SER A 53 -3.87 6.53 11.79
C SER A 53 -2.81 5.56 12.33
N GLN A 54 -2.82 4.29 11.90
CA GLN A 54 -1.76 3.35 12.28
C GLN A 54 -0.42 3.74 11.68
N PHE A 55 -0.39 4.18 10.42
CA PHE A 55 0.82 4.65 9.78
C PHE A 55 1.38 5.86 10.55
N GLU A 56 0.59 6.91 10.79
CA GLU A 56 0.95 8.11 11.58
C GLU A 56 1.48 7.78 12.97
N SER A 57 0.92 6.78 13.65
CA SER A 57 1.42 6.37 14.96
C SER A 57 2.85 5.79 14.93
N LYS A 58 3.31 5.34 13.75
CA LYS A 58 4.61 4.65 13.56
C LYS A 58 5.64 5.54 12.89
N PHE A 59 5.25 6.47 12.00
CA PHE A 59 6.19 7.38 11.34
C PHE A 59 6.18 8.76 12.01
N LYS A 60 7.37 9.30 12.31
CA LYS A 60 7.54 10.58 13.04
C LYS A 60 8.06 11.71 12.14
N ALA A 61 7.98 11.53 10.82
CA ALA A 61 8.51 12.47 9.85
C ALA A 61 7.47 13.53 9.48
N ASN A 62 7.95 14.71 9.08
CA ASN A 62 7.12 15.66 8.35
C ASN A 62 7.00 15.13 6.93
N GLY A 63 5.78 14.96 6.43
CA GLY A 63 5.56 14.47 5.08
C GLY A 63 4.09 14.38 4.74
N ARG A 64 3.79 14.21 3.46
CA ARG A 64 2.43 14.08 2.94
C ARG A 64 2.24 12.68 2.40
N PHE A 65 1.22 12.00 2.87
CA PHE A 65 0.83 10.69 2.38
C PHE A 65 -0.69 10.58 2.32
N MET A 66 -1.18 9.57 1.61
CA MET A 66 -2.60 9.27 1.52
C MET A 66 -2.82 7.79 1.22
N PHE A 67 -3.83 7.20 1.85
CA PHE A 67 -4.40 5.92 1.44
C PHE A 67 -5.68 6.17 0.63
N ILE A 68 -5.75 5.62 -0.58
CA ILE A 68 -6.92 5.72 -1.46
C ILE A 68 -7.40 4.31 -1.78
N GLU A 69 -8.66 3.98 -1.45
CA GLU A 69 -9.25 2.70 -1.83
C GLU A 69 -9.34 2.59 -3.35
N VAL A 70 -8.78 1.52 -3.92
CA VAL A 70 -8.86 1.23 -5.34
C VAL A 70 -10.24 0.64 -5.65
N THR A 71 -11.00 1.36 -6.47
CA THR A 71 -12.34 0.97 -6.90
C THR A 71 -12.32 0.25 -8.25
N ALA A 72 -13.48 -0.25 -8.70
CA ALA A 72 -13.62 -0.90 -10.00
C ALA A 72 -13.32 0.03 -11.20
N ASN A 73 -13.39 1.35 -11.01
CA ASN A 73 -13.05 2.31 -12.04
C ASN A 73 -11.56 2.69 -11.97
N ALA A 74 -10.71 1.77 -12.42
CA ALA A 74 -9.27 1.96 -12.49
C ALA A 74 -8.75 1.53 -13.87
N GLN A 75 -7.80 2.29 -14.42
CA GLN A 75 -7.18 2.02 -15.72
C GLN A 75 -5.74 2.54 -15.75
N GLY A 76 -4.88 1.92 -16.57
CA GLY A 76 -3.48 2.30 -16.68
C GLY A 76 -2.58 1.21 -17.25
N ARG A 77 -1.29 1.53 -17.40
CA ARG A 77 -0.25 0.60 -17.86
C ARG A 77 0.59 0.14 -16.68
N MET A 78 0.16 -0.96 -16.06
CA MET A 78 0.83 -1.59 -14.92
C MET A 78 1.34 -2.98 -15.28
N LEU A 79 2.18 -3.55 -14.43
CA LEU A 79 2.58 -4.95 -14.55
C LEU A 79 1.35 -5.86 -14.38
N ASN A 80 1.37 -7.01 -15.06
CA ASN A 80 0.26 -7.97 -15.03
C ASN A 80 -0.06 -8.41 -13.59
N ASP A 81 0.97 -8.64 -12.77
CA ASP A 81 0.79 -9.05 -11.39
C ASP A 81 0.18 -7.96 -10.51
N THR A 82 0.45 -6.68 -10.80
CA THR A 82 -0.20 -5.56 -10.11
C THR A 82 -1.69 -5.53 -10.44
N TRP A 83 -2.03 -5.69 -11.72
CA TRP A 83 -3.42 -5.85 -12.16
C TRP A 83 -4.09 -7.07 -11.53
N PHE A 84 -3.35 -8.17 -11.40
CA PHE A 84 -3.82 -9.36 -10.72
C PHE A 84 -4.14 -9.06 -9.24
N LEU A 85 -3.26 -8.35 -8.53
CA LEU A 85 -3.51 -7.95 -7.14
C LEU A 85 -4.73 -7.02 -7.02
N ILE A 86 -4.88 -6.04 -7.92
CA ILE A 86 -6.03 -5.11 -7.96
C ILE A 86 -7.35 -5.87 -8.12
N ASN A 87 -7.40 -6.81 -9.06
CA ASN A 87 -8.63 -7.48 -9.44
C ASN A 87 -9.00 -8.61 -8.46
N ASN A 88 -8.01 -9.31 -7.92
CA ASN A 88 -8.26 -10.49 -7.10
C ASN A 88 -8.21 -10.17 -5.61
N LYS A 89 -7.46 -9.15 -5.17
CA LYS A 89 -7.35 -8.74 -3.76
C LYS A 89 -6.88 -9.87 -2.81
N TYR A 90 -6.28 -10.93 -3.37
CA TYR A 90 -5.66 -12.06 -2.68
C TYR A 90 -4.30 -12.36 -3.32
N ASN A 91 -3.38 -12.91 -2.51
CA ASN A 91 -2.00 -13.32 -2.80
C ASN A 91 -1.57 -13.27 -4.28
N CYS A 92 -0.70 -12.34 -4.63
CA CYS A 92 0.47 -12.76 -5.40
C CYS A 92 1.31 -13.57 -4.41
N GLU A 93 1.67 -14.82 -4.73
CA GLU A 93 2.73 -15.47 -3.96
C GLU A 93 3.94 -14.52 -3.89
N PRO A 94 4.61 -14.42 -2.73
CA PRO A 94 5.81 -13.61 -2.63
C PRO A 94 6.87 -14.29 -3.50
N THR A 95 7.01 -13.84 -4.75
CA THR A 95 8.19 -14.13 -5.55
C THR A 95 9.36 -13.41 -4.89
N GLY A 96 10.04 -14.14 -4.00
CA GLY A 96 11.30 -13.73 -3.37
C GLY A 96 11.15 -13.29 -1.92
N LYS A 97 11.19 -14.27 -1.00
CA LYS A 97 11.96 -14.08 0.23
C LYS A 97 13.43 -14.33 -0.06
#